data_AF-A0A165IG60-F1
#
_entry.id   AF-A0A165IG60-F1
#
_cell.length_a   1.000
_cell.length_b   1.000
_cell.length_c   1.000
_cell.angle_alpha   90.00
_cell.angle_beta   90.00
_cell.angle_gamma   90.00
#
_symmetry.space_group_name_H-M   'P 1'
#
loop_
_entity.id
_entity.type
_entity.pdbx_description
1 polymer ?
#
loop_
_entity_poly.entity_id
_entity_poly.type
_entity_poly.pdbx_seq_one_letter_code
_entity_poly.pdbx_strand_id
1 'polypeptide(L)' 'MSSYLRGFLTAYPDISNIYICADNRAALSLLFSLHPHPGQPFSFTFRKHLTPLMGDFPNLKLTLVWVPGHRGV' A
#
# COMPACT_ATOMS: atom_id res chain seq x y z
N MET A 1 -6.50 2.29 -10.48
CA MET A 1 -5.75 2.70 -9.27
C MET A 1 -4.24 2.88 -9.54
N SER A 2 -3.56 1.92 -10.17
CA SER A 2 -2.11 2.01 -10.48
C SER A 2 -1.70 3.16 -11.42
N SER A 3 -2.52 3.49 -12.43
CA SER A 3 -2.19 4.54 -13.42
C SER A 3 -2.21 5.95 -12.85
N TYR A 4 -3.17 6.26 -11.97
CA TYR A 4 -3.30 7.59 -11.38
C TYR A 4 -2.14 7.90 -10.41
N LEU A 5 -1.82 6.94 -9.52
CA LEU A 5 -0.74 7.11 -8.57
C LEU A 5 0.62 7.26 -9.26
N ARG A 6 0.83 6.51 -10.34
CA ARG A 6 2.02 6.62 -11.19
C ARG A 6 2.12 8.01 -11.83
N GLY A 7 1.06 8.51 -12.45
CA GLY A 7 1.04 9.86 -13.03
C GLY A 7 1.28 10.95 -11.98
N PHE A 8 0.72 10.78 -10.78
CA PHE A 8 0.95 11.68 -9.65
C PHE A 8 2.43 11.71 -9.22
N LEU A 9 3.05 10.54 -9.03
CA LEU A 9 4.47 10.46 -8.66
C LEU A 9 5.40 10.98 -9.76
N THR A 10 5.03 10.84 -11.04
CA THR A 10 5.77 11.46 -12.15
C THR A 10 5.66 12.98 -12.13
N ALA A 11 4.49 13.53 -11.79
CA ALA A 11 4.29 14.98 -11.68
C ALA A 11 4.96 15.60 -10.44
N TYR A 12 5.17 14.82 -9.38
CA TYR A 12 5.75 15.25 -8.12
C TYR A 12 6.92 14.33 -7.70
N PRO A 13 8.08 14.44 -8.36
CA PRO A 13 9.21 13.53 -8.16
C PRO A 13 9.83 13.60 -6.76
N ASP A 14 9.60 14.69 -6.02
CA ASP A 14 10.09 14.87 -4.65
C ASP A 14 9.32 14.00 -3.63
N ILE A 15 8.14 13.48 -4.01
CA ILE A 15 7.36 12.60 -3.16
C ILE A 15 8.03 11.23 -3.12
N SER A 16 8.66 10.95 -1.98
CA SER A 16 9.34 9.68 -1.70
C SER A 16 8.66 8.85 -0.63
N ASN A 17 7.62 9.36 0.04
CA ASN A 17 6.94 8.65 1.13
C ASN A 17 5.43 8.65 0.91
N ILE A 18 4.82 7.47 0.97
CA ILE A 18 3.36 7.30 0.98
C ILE A 18 2.98 6.58 2.26
N TYR A 19 2.03 7.16 2.99
CA TYR A 19 1.44 6.57 4.18
C TYR A 19 0.06 6.03 3.85
N ILE A 20 -0.18 4.75 4.12
CA ILE A 20 -1.50 4.13 3.97
C ILE A 20 -2.02 3.84 5.38
N CYS A 21 -3.02 4.62 5.78
CA CYS A 21 -3.68 4.46 7.06
C CYS A 21 -4.88 3.51 6.92
N ALA A 22 -4.99 2.51 7.80
CA ALA A 22 -6.15 1.62 7.85
C ALA A 22 -6.49 1.23 9.28
N ASP A 23 -7.77 1.01 9.56
CA ASP A 23 -8.28 0.63 10.88
C ASP A 23 -8.42 -0.88 11.07
N ASN A 24 -8.40 -1.62 9.98
CA ASN A 24 -8.44 -3.06 10.02
C ASN A 24 -7.04 -3.65 10.29
N ARG A 25 -6.74 -3.85 11.57
CA ARG A 25 -5.48 -4.47 12.03
C ARG A 25 -5.23 -5.84 11.38
N ALA A 26 -6.28 -6.64 11.18
CA ALA A 26 -6.16 -7.95 10.55
C ALA A 26 -5.80 -7.83 9.06
N ALA A 27 -6.38 -6.88 8.33
CA ALA A 27 -6.00 -6.63 6.94
C ALA A 27 -4.54 -6.18 6.83
N LEU A 28 -4.08 -5.31 7.73
CA LEU A 28 -2.68 -4.84 7.78
C LEU A 28 -1.69 -5.96 8.10
N SER A 29 -2.01 -6.87 9.02
CA SER A 29 -1.12 -8.00 9.33
C SER A 29 -1.05 -9.01 8.17
N LEU A 30 -2.15 -9.23 7.46
CA LEU A 30 -2.23 -10.19 6.36
C LEU A 30 -1.59 -9.66 5.06
N LEU A 31 -1.45 -8.35 4.91
CA LEU A 31 -0.78 -7.72 3.76
C LEU A 31 0.65 -8.23 3.53
N PHE A 32 1.37 -8.52 4.62
CA PHE A 32 2.74 -9.05 4.58
C PHE A 32 2.82 -10.58 4.64
N SER A 33 1.70 -11.28 4.84
CA SER A 33 1.66 -12.74 4.83
C SER A 33 2.19 -13.28 3.49
N LEU A 34 3.22 -14.12 3.54
CA LEU A 34 3.78 -14.80 2.35
C LEU A 34 2.98 -16.05 1.97
N HIS A 35 1.97 -16.43 2.76
CA HIS A 35 1.21 -17.67 2.57
C HIS A 35 -0.03 -17.40 1.70
N PRO A 36 -0.15 -18.01 0.52
CA PRO A 36 -1.37 -17.99 -0.26
C PRO A 36 -2.47 -18.73 0.50
N HIS A 37 -3.36 -18.00 1.18
CA HIS A 37 -4.61 -18.59 1.62
C HIS A 37 -5.73 -18.19 0.66
N PRO A 38 -6.65 -19.11 0.31
CA PRO A 38 -7.79 -18.81 -0.59
C PRO A 38 -8.69 -17.69 -0.05
N GLY A 39 -8.58 -17.32 1.23
CA GLY A 39 -9.25 -16.17 1.85
C GLY A 39 -8.45 -14.87 1.92
N GLN A 40 -7.30 -14.73 1.23
CA GLN A 40 -6.47 -13.50 1.27
C GLN A 40 -6.43 -12.75 -0.09
N PRO A 41 -7.56 -12.26 -0.63
CA PRO A 41 -7.56 -11.49 -1.89
C PRO A 41 -6.82 -10.15 -1.78
N PHE A 42 -6.69 -9.59 -0.57
CA PHE A 42 -6.13 -8.26 -0.35
C PHE A 42 -4.61 -8.20 -0.47
N SER A 43 -3.88 -9.17 0.07
CA SER A 43 -2.40 -9.19 0.01
C SER A 43 -1.90 -9.38 -1.43
N PHE A 44 -2.56 -10.25 -2.20
CA PHE A 44 -2.29 -10.43 -3.63
C PHE A 44 -2.58 -9.18 -4.44
N THR A 45 -3.77 -8.59 -4.26
CA THR A 45 -4.15 -7.36 -4.98
C THR A 45 -3.20 -6.22 -4.67
N PHE A 46 -2.80 -6.07 -3.40
CA PHE A 46 -1.87 -5.03 -2.97
C PHE A 46 -0.49 -5.21 -3.61
N ARG A 47 0.10 -6.40 -3.52
CA ARG A 47 1.40 -6.70 -4.14
C ARG A 47 1.38 -6.55 -5.65
N LYS A 48 0.33 -7.02 -6.32
CA LYS A 48 0.14 -6.88 -7.77
C LYS A 48 0.26 -5.43 -8.24
N HIS A 49 -0.18 -4.46 -7.44
CA HIS A 49 -0.13 -3.05 -7.80
C HIS A 49 1.13 -2.33 -7.30
N LEU A 50 1.67 -2.73 -6.15
CA LEU A 50 2.81 -2.05 -5.54
C LEU A 50 4.16 -2.53 -6.04
N THR A 51 4.33 -3.82 -6.33
CA THR A 51 5.61 -4.34 -6.83
C THR A 51 6.07 -3.63 -8.10
N PRO A 52 5.21 -3.42 -9.14
CA PRO A 52 5.61 -2.64 -10.29
C PRO A 52 5.90 -1.18 -9.93
N LEU A 53 5.04 -0.56 -9.11
CA LEU A 53 5.21 0.85 -8.73
C LEU A 53 6.56 1.10 -8.01
N MET A 54 6.96 0.22 -7.10
CA MET A 54 8.24 0.32 -6.41
C MET A 54 9.43 0.07 -7.34
N GLY A 55 9.25 -0.73 -8.40
CA GLY A 55 10.27 -0.91 -9.44
C GLY A 55 10.50 0.35 -10.26
N ASP A 56 9.43 1.09 -10.57
CA ASP A 56 9.51 2.34 -11.33
C ASP A 56 9.96 3.56 -10.51
N PHE A 57 9.75 3.52 -9.18
CA PHE A 57 10.15 4.59 -8.26
C PHE A 57 10.99 4.02 -7.12
N PRO A 58 12.30 3.77 -7.32
CA PRO A 58 13.13 3.03 -6.36
C PRO A 58 13.33 3.75 -5.01
N ASN A 59 13.14 5.08 -4.98
CA ASN A 59 13.20 5.88 -3.75
C ASN A 59 11.87 5.95 -2.99
N LEU A 60 10.80 5.34 -3.54
CA LEU A 60 9.48 5.37 -2.94
C LEU A 60 9.40 4.42 -1.74
N LYS A 61 9.09 4.98 -0.57
CA LYS A 61 8.83 4.26 0.66
C LYS A 61 7.34 4.23 0.93
N LEU A 62 6.82 3.03 1.17
CA LEU A 62 5.43 2.83 1.57
C LEU A 62 5.37 2.45 3.03
N THR A 63 4.61 3.20 3.83
CA THR A 63 4.43 2.93 5.26
C THR A 63 2.96 2.61 5.52
N LEU A 64 2.69 1.43 6.07
CA LEU A 64 1.36 1.06 6.53
C LEU A 64 1.20 1.51 7.98
N VAL A 65 0.15 2.29 8.27
CA VAL A 65 -0.14 2.80 9.59
C VAL A 65 -1.49 2.26 10.04
N TRP A 66 -1.50 1.54 11.16
CA TRP A 66 -2.76 1.20 11.80
C TRP A 66 -3.31 2.42 12.55
N VAL A 67 -4.54 2.80 12.27
CA VAL A 67 -5.25 3.90 12.94
C VAL A 67 -6.54 3.37 13.57
N PRO A 68 -6.88 3.69 14.82
CA PRO A 68 -8.09 3.15 15.44
C PRO A 68 -9.35 3.70 14.75
N GLY A 69 -10.22 2.80 14.27
CA GLY A 69 -11.53 3.17 13.73
C GLY A 69 -12.44 3.77 14.82
N HIS A 70 -13.31 4.69 14.43
CA HIS A 70 -14.32 5.35 15.30
C HIS A 70 -13.79 6.32 16.37
N ARG A 71 -12.55 6.82 16.25
CA ARG A 71 -12.02 7.88 17.14
C ARG A 71 -11.87 9.26 16.49
N GLY A 72 -12.49 9.49 15.33
CA GLY A 72 -12.47 10.81 14.67
C GLY A 72 -11.09 11.25 14.19
N VAL A 73 -10.27 10.29 13.76
CA VAL A 73 -9.04 10.53 12.98
C VAL A 73 -9.36 10.30 11.51
#